data_AF-A0A0A7RQC2-F1
#
_entry.id   AF-A0A0A7RQC2-F1
#
_cell.length_a   1.000
_cell.length_b   1.000
_cell.length_c   1.000
_cell.angle_alpha   90.00
_cell.angle_beta   90.00
_cell.angle_gamma   90.00
#
_symmetry.space_group_name_H-M   'P 1'
#
loop_
_entity.id
_entity.type
_entity.pdbx_description
1 polymer ?
#
loop_
_entity_poly.entity_id
_entity_poly.type
_entity_poly.pdbx_seq_one_letter_code
_entity_poly.pdbx_strand_id
1 'polypeptide(L)'
;EEYRLVRHLMQNYDASVRPVENSSHPLLVTFGVSLHHIIDVEEKDQLLTTNCWITQVWMDYHLRWNTSDFDGIGVIRIPFERVWKPDIILYNNADPNYRSAVINTNVIVRHTGEVTWLSHGIYVSVCDISVEQFPFDVQLCTMKWASWTYDGFQLDLIKQFDEGDTTNYQTNGEFDLVSFEANKHM
;
A
#
# COMPACT_ATOMS: atom_id res chain seq x y z
N GLU A 1 -14.90 -3.98 26.90
CA GLU A 1 -13.62 -3.24 26.83
C GLU A 1 -13.24 -2.72 25.46
N GLU A 2 -13.18 -3.50 24.39
CA GLU A 2 -12.78 -2.99 23.06
C GLU A 2 -13.67 -1.81 22.57
N TYR A 3 -14.98 -1.88 22.78
CA TYR A 3 -15.90 -0.76 22.51
C TYR A 3 -15.51 0.52 23.27
N ARG A 4 -15.12 0.40 24.55
CA ARG A 4 -14.71 1.53 25.39
C ARG A 4 -13.38 2.11 24.91
N LEU A 5 -12.43 1.26 24.53
CA LEU A 5 -11.15 1.65 23.95
C LEU A 5 -11.32 2.42 22.65
N VAL A 6 -12.07 1.88 21.68
CA VAL A 6 -12.30 2.54 20.40
C VAL A 6 -13.00 3.87 20.60
N ARG A 7 -13.99 3.96 21.51
CA ARG A 7 -14.65 5.22 21.83
C ARG A 7 -13.70 6.24 22.47
N HIS A 8 -12.79 5.79 23.33
CA HIS A 8 -11.78 6.64 23.96
C HIS A 8 -10.80 7.21 22.94
N LEU A 9 -10.24 6.37 22.06
CA LEU A 9 -9.30 6.80 21.02
C LEU A 9 -9.95 7.75 20.02
N MET A 10 -11.20 7.50 19.64
CA MET A 10 -11.88 8.25 18.58
C MET A 10 -12.56 9.55 19.06
N GLN A 11 -12.55 9.85 20.37
CA GLN A 11 -13.31 10.98 20.91
C GLN A 11 -12.84 12.35 20.38
N ASN A 12 -11.53 12.51 20.16
CA ASN A 12 -10.90 13.74 19.66
C ASN A 12 -9.97 13.46 18.48
N TYR A 13 -10.22 12.37 17.76
CA TYR A 13 -9.42 11.97 16.62
C TYR A 13 -9.97 12.61 15.35
N ASP A 14 -9.11 13.28 14.59
CA ASP A 14 -9.45 13.86 13.29
C ASP A 14 -8.66 13.15 12.18
N ALA A 15 -9.36 12.33 11.39
CA ALA A 15 -8.78 11.57 10.29
C ALA A 15 -8.28 12.43 9.12
N SER A 16 -8.60 13.74 9.10
CA SER A 16 -8.10 14.67 8.09
C SER A 16 -6.68 15.18 8.38
N VAL A 17 -6.19 15.01 9.61
CA VAL A 17 -4.91 15.57 10.05
C VAL A 17 -3.85 14.48 10.05
N ARG A 18 -2.71 14.78 9.39
CA ARG A 18 -1.54 13.89 9.35
C ARG A 18 -1.02 13.65 10.78
N PRO A 19 -0.85 12.39 11.23
CA PRO A 19 -0.56 12.08 12.62
C PRO A 19 0.93 12.20 12.96
N VAL A 20 1.45 13.42 12.90
CA VAL A 20 2.82 13.76 13.33
C VAL A 20 2.80 14.66 14.55
N GLU A 21 3.70 14.39 15.50
CA GLU A 21 3.85 15.23 16.71
C GLU A 21 4.42 16.62 16.36
N ASN A 22 5.28 16.69 15.35
CA ASN A 22 5.84 17.94 14.82
C ASN A 22 5.55 18.02 13.31
N SER A 23 4.82 19.06 12.90
CA SER A 23 4.42 19.28 11.51
C SER A 23 5.60 19.44 10.54
N SER A 24 6.79 19.80 11.05
CA SER A 24 8.01 19.98 10.26
C SER A 24 8.71 18.66 9.90
N HIS A 25 8.31 17.53 10.50
CA HIS A 25 8.88 16.22 10.19
C HIS A 25 7.98 15.45 9.22
N PRO A 26 8.57 14.67 8.30
CA PRO A 26 7.79 13.79 7.44
C PRO A 26 7.18 12.66 8.26
N LEU A 27 5.99 12.20 7.84
CA LEU A 27 5.48 10.92 8.31
C LEU A 27 6.14 9.81 7.50
N LEU A 28 6.79 8.88 8.19
CA LEU A 28 7.36 7.70 7.55
C LEU A 28 6.25 6.69 7.29
N VAL A 29 6.06 6.30 6.03
CA VAL A 29 5.12 5.26 5.64
C VAL A 29 5.91 4.12 5.01
N THR A 30 5.95 2.99 5.69
CA THR A 30 6.50 1.76 5.11
C THR A 30 5.51 1.24 4.07
N PHE A 31 5.96 1.06 2.84
CA PHE A 31 5.17 0.66 1.69
C PHE A 31 5.75 -0.62 1.09
N GLY A 32 4.89 -1.62 0.90
CA GLY A 32 5.23 -2.89 0.30
C GLY A 32 4.21 -3.32 -0.74
N VAL A 33 4.68 -4.03 -1.75
CA VAL A 33 3.86 -4.62 -2.81
C VAL A 33 4.20 -6.11 -2.86
N SER A 34 3.19 -6.95 -2.73
CA SER A 34 3.29 -8.38 -2.99
C SER A 34 2.59 -8.70 -4.30
N LEU A 35 3.30 -9.28 -5.26
CA LEU A 35 2.76 -9.69 -6.55
C LEU A 35 2.16 -11.09 -6.43
N HIS A 36 0.85 -11.22 -6.67
CA HIS A 36 0.15 -12.49 -6.60
C HIS A 36 -0.02 -13.14 -7.98
N HIS A 37 -0.32 -12.36 -9.01
CA HIS A 37 -0.51 -12.87 -10.36
C HIS A 37 -0.28 -11.77 -11.39
N ILE A 38 0.42 -12.10 -12.49
CA ILE A 38 0.36 -11.32 -13.72
C ILE A 38 -0.87 -11.83 -14.45
N ILE A 39 -1.92 -11.01 -14.52
CA ILE A 39 -3.19 -11.41 -15.14
C ILE A 39 -3.07 -11.32 -16.66
N ASP A 40 -2.53 -10.22 -17.16
CA ASP A 40 -2.49 -9.94 -18.59
C ASP A 40 -1.38 -8.94 -18.95
N VAL A 41 -0.85 -9.08 -20.16
CA VAL A 41 0.13 -8.18 -20.77
C VAL A 41 -0.38 -7.87 -22.18
N GLU A 42 -0.96 -6.68 -22.36
CA GLU A 42 -1.55 -6.27 -23.63
C GLU A 42 -0.54 -5.42 -24.41
N GLU A 43 0.18 -6.04 -25.35
CA GLU A 43 1.34 -5.42 -26.01
C GLU A 43 0.95 -4.25 -26.90
N LYS A 44 -0.21 -4.36 -27.55
CA LYS A 44 -0.72 -3.32 -28.45
C LYS A 44 -1.06 -2.02 -27.71
N ASP A 45 -1.70 -2.15 -26.55
CA ASP A 45 -2.17 -1.01 -25.76
C ASP A 45 -1.19 -0.62 -24.64
N GLN A 46 -0.06 -1.34 -24.54
CA GLN A 46 1.04 -1.08 -23.59
C GLN A 46 0.59 -1.20 -22.13
N LEU A 47 -0.20 -2.23 -21.82
CA LEU A 47 -0.80 -2.41 -20.50
C LEU A 47 -0.30 -3.67 -19.80
N LEU A 48 -0.01 -3.56 -18.51
CA LEU A 48 0.25 -4.67 -17.61
C LEU A 48 -0.86 -4.70 -16.56
N THR A 49 -1.61 -5.80 -16.49
CA THR A 49 -2.62 -6.05 -15.45
C THR A 49 -2.07 -7.01 -14.41
N THR A 50 -1.99 -6.56 -13.16
CA THR A 50 -1.45 -7.34 -12.04
C THR A 50 -2.45 -7.44 -10.89
N ASN A 51 -2.38 -8.56 -10.18
CA ASN A 51 -3.07 -8.76 -8.91
C ASN A 51 -2.04 -8.61 -7.78
N CYS A 52 -2.21 -7.59 -6.94
CA CYS A 52 -1.25 -7.28 -5.88
C CYS A 52 -1.90 -7.09 -4.51
N TRP A 53 -1.15 -7.42 -3.46
CA TRP A 53 -1.39 -6.94 -2.11
C TRP A 53 -0.51 -5.74 -1.81
N ILE A 54 -1.10 -4.70 -1.25
CA ILE A 54 -0.39 -3.51 -0.81
C ILE A 54 -0.38 -3.49 0.70
N THR A 55 0.81 -3.34 1.26
CA THR A 55 1.02 -3.18 2.70
C THR A 55 1.47 -1.76 2.98
N GLN A 56 0.75 -1.07 3.86
CA GLN A 56 1.07 0.28 4.29
C GLN A 56 1.15 0.29 5.81
N VAL A 57 2.29 0.71 6.37
CA VAL A 57 2.50 0.79 7.81
C VAL A 57 3.01 2.17 8.19
N TRP A 58 2.35 2.80 9.15
CA TRP A 58 2.78 4.08 9.71
C TRP A 58 2.52 4.13 11.22
N MET A 59 3.08 5.14 11.87
CA MET A 59 2.84 5.40 13.29
C MET A 59 1.83 6.53 13.44
N ASP A 60 0.81 6.32 14.27
CA ASP A 60 -0.15 7.33 14.68
C ASP A 60 -0.12 7.48 16.21
N TYR A 61 0.41 8.61 16.67
CA TYR A 61 0.59 8.87 18.09
C TYR A 61 -0.74 9.07 18.84
N HIS A 62 -1.82 9.45 18.15
CA HIS A 62 -3.15 9.58 18.74
C HIS A 62 -3.81 8.22 19.00
N LEU A 63 -3.33 7.16 18.34
CA LEU A 63 -3.87 5.80 18.46
C LEU A 63 -3.06 4.92 19.44
N ARG A 64 -2.38 5.54 20.41
CA ARG A 64 -1.64 4.85 21.47
C ARG A 64 -2.53 4.63 22.70
N TRP A 65 -2.38 3.49 23.36
CA TRP A 65 -3.00 3.25 24.67
C TRP A 65 -2.16 2.32 25.53
N ASN A 66 -2.42 2.35 26.84
CA ASN A 66 -1.86 1.38 27.76
C ASN A 66 -2.77 0.16 27.85
N THR A 67 -2.23 -1.02 27.58
CA THR A 67 -2.98 -2.28 27.56
C THR A 67 -3.57 -2.63 28.93
N SER A 68 -2.91 -2.24 30.04
CA SER A 68 -3.43 -2.49 31.40
C SER A 68 -4.74 -1.77 31.69
N ASP A 69 -4.99 -0.65 31.02
CA ASP A 69 -6.18 0.17 31.25
C ASP A 69 -7.40 -0.38 30.50
N PHE A 70 -7.21 -1.35 29.61
CA PHE A 70 -8.22 -1.93 28.73
C PHE A 70 -8.13 -3.46 28.64
N ASP A 71 -7.99 -4.13 29.80
CA ASP A 71 -8.04 -5.60 29.92
C ASP A 71 -7.02 -6.34 29.04
N GLY A 72 -5.82 -5.77 28.90
CA GLY A 72 -4.72 -6.37 28.14
C GLY A 72 -4.88 -6.31 26.62
N ILE A 73 -5.87 -5.58 26.08
CA ILE A 73 -6.08 -5.45 24.63
C ILE A 73 -4.84 -4.81 24.00
N GLY A 74 -4.08 -5.57 23.21
CA GLY A 74 -2.88 -5.09 22.52
C GLY A 74 -3.10 -4.68 21.06
N VAL A 75 -4.21 -5.09 20.45
CA VAL A 75 -4.53 -4.88 19.03
C VAL A 75 -6.03 -4.69 18.86
N ILE A 76 -6.42 -3.74 18.01
CA ILE A 76 -7.82 -3.50 17.60
C ILE A 76 -7.92 -3.36 16.08
N ARG A 77 -9.14 -3.49 15.55
CA ARG A 77 -9.43 -3.31 14.12
C ARG A 77 -10.42 -2.16 13.94
N ILE A 78 -10.06 -1.16 13.13
CA ILE A 78 -10.88 0.04 12.91
C ILE A 78 -11.16 0.15 11.40
N PRO A 79 -12.39 0.51 10.97
CA PRO A 79 -12.66 0.85 9.57
C PRO A 79 -11.68 1.91 9.06
N PHE A 80 -11.07 1.69 7.89
CA PHE A 80 -9.99 2.53 7.37
C PHE A 80 -10.44 3.98 7.09
N GLU A 81 -11.74 4.22 6.94
CA GLU A 81 -12.32 5.55 6.74
C GLU A 81 -12.34 6.39 8.02
N ARG A 82 -12.18 5.75 9.19
CA ARG A 82 -12.23 6.42 10.50
C ARG A 82 -10.86 6.86 11.02
N VAL A 83 -9.79 6.46 10.32
CA VAL A 83 -8.41 6.85 10.65
C VAL A 83 -7.83 7.67 9.51
N TRP A 84 -6.84 8.50 9.82
CA TRP A 84 -5.98 9.07 8.79
C TRP A 84 -5.31 7.93 8.02
N LYS A 85 -5.18 8.09 6.71
CA LYS A 85 -4.49 7.14 5.84
C LYS A 85 -3.73 7.92 4.76
N PRO A 86 -2.57 7.43 4.33
CA PRO A 86 -1.83 8.05 3.24
C PRO A 86 -2.60 7.92 1.92
N ASP A 87 -2.40 8.87 1.02
CA ASP A 87 -3.04 8.96 -0.30
C ASP A 87 -2.11 8.43 -1.40
N ILE A 88 -1.55 7.23 -1.18
CA ILE A 88 -0.64 6.59 -2.13
C ILE A 88 -1.45 6.01 -3.29
N ILE A 89 -1.05 6.37 -4.51
CA ILE A 89 -1.68 5.91 -5.75
C ILE A 89 -0.65 5.33 -6.72
N LEU A 90 -1.13 4.53 -7.67
CA LEU A 90 -0.38 4.13 -8.85
C LEU A 90 -0.42 5.26 -9.88
N TYR A 91 0.70 5.94 -10.09
CA TYR A 91 0.80 7.13 -10.97
C TYR A 91 0.65 6.79 -12.44
N ASN A 92 1.22 5.69 -12.90
CA ASN A 92 1.08 5.21 -14.27
C ASN A 92 -0.11 4.24 -14.42
N ASN A 93 -1.20 4.47 -13.67
CA ASN A 93 -2.42 3.70 -13.81
C ASN A 93 -3.14 3.99 -15.14
N ALA A 94 -3.64 2.93 -15.77
CA ALA A 94 -4.47 2.98 -16.97
C ALA A 94 -5.90 2.44 -16.76
N ASP A 95 -6.24 1.95 -15.55
CA ASP A 95 -7.60 1.44 -15.27
C ASP A 95 -8.60 2.60 -15.03
N PRO A 96 -9.66 2.74 -15.85
CA PRO A 96 -10.74 3.69 -15.57
C PRO A 96 -11.57 3.34 -14.33
N ASN A 97 -11.52 2.08 -13.88
CA ASN A 97 -12.26 1.54 -12.73
C ASN A 97 -11.35 1.28 -11.50
N TYR A 98 -10.18 1.92 -11.43
CA TYR A 98 -9.15 1.72 -10.39
C TYR A 98 -9.70 1.63 -8.96
N ARG A 99 -10.68 2.48 -8.60
CA ARG A 99 -11.27 2.49 -7.25
C ARG A 99 -12.11 1.26 -6.93
N SER A 100 -12.76 0.67 -7.93
CA SER A 100 -13.60 -0.52 -7.78
C SER A 100 -12.76 -1.81 -7.78
N ALA A 101 -11.57 -1.76 -8.36
CA ALA A 101 -10.64 -2.88 -8.41
C ALA A 101 -9.86 -3.09 -7.10
N VAL A 102 -9.90 -2.13 -6.16
CA VAL A 102 -9.20 -2.20 -4.88
C VAL A 102 -10.16 -2.46 -3.73
N ILE A 103 -9.96 -3.59 -3.06
CA ILE A 103 -10.66 -3.98 -1.83
C ILE A 103 -9.83 -3.54 -0.64
N ASN A 104 -10.40 -2.65 0.16
CA ASN A 104 -9.79 -2.14 1.38
C ASN A 104 -10.36 -2.86 2.60
N THR A 105 -9.49 -3.29 3.52
CA THR A 105 -9.91 -3.88 4.79
C THR A 105 -9.92 -2.83 5.91
N ASN A 106 -10.42 -3.22 7.09
CA ASN A 106 -10.12 -2.49 8.32
C ASN A 106 -8.60 -2.37 8.51
N VAL A 107 -8.17 -1.28 9.14
CA VAL A 107 -6.80 -1.15 9.62
C VAL A 107 -6.61 -1.98 10.89
N ILE A 108 -5.40 -2.50 11.07
CA ILE A 108 -4.97 -3.16 12.29
C ILE A 108 -4.14 -2.16 13.07
N VAL A 109 -4.57 -1.82 14.29
CA VAL A 109 -3.89 -0.85 15.14
C VAL A 109 -3.33 -1.57 16.36
N ARG A 110 -2.03 -1.45 16.60
CA ARG A 110 -1.38 -1.94 17.83
C ARG A 110 -1.37 -0.86 18.91
N HIS A 111 -1.28 -1.27 20.17
CA HIS A 111 -1.27 -0.34 21.32
C HIS A 111 -0.11 0.68 21.29
N THR A 112 0.95 0.41 20.54
CA THR A 112 2.10 1.30 20.29
C THR A 112 1.78 2.47 19.36
N GLY A 113 0.60 2.46 18.72
CA GLY A 113 0.21 3.40 17.67
C GLY A 113 0.66 2.98 16.27
N GLU A 114 1.25 1.79 16.10
CA GLU A 114 1.51 1.23 14.76
C GLU A 114 0.18 0.88 14.08
N VAL A 115 -0.03 1.44 12.90
CA VAL A 115 -1.19 1.18 12.05
C VAL A 115 -0.73 0.42 10.82
N THR A 116 -1.31 -0.74 10.59
CA THR A 116 -1.12 -1.54 9.38
C THR A 116 -2.40 -1.52 8.56
N TRP A 117 -2.30 -1.11 7.30
CA TRP A 117 -3.38 -1.13 6.33
C TRP A 117 -3.01 -2.05 5.17
N LEU A 118 -3.87 -3.03 4.94
CA LEU A 118 -3.72 -4.01 3.87
C LEU A 118 -4.84 -3.77 2.86
N SER A 119 -4.47 -3.67 1.59
CA SER A 119 -5.43 -3.65 0.49
C SER A 119 -5.05 -4.69 -0.55
N HIS A 120 -6.07 -5.25 -1.17
CA HIS A 120 -5.93 -6.20 -2.26
C HIS A 120 -6.57 -5.59 -3.50
N GLY A 121 -5.88 -5.61 -4.64
CA GLY A 121 -6.46 -5.03 -5.84
C GLY A 121 -5.87 -5.54 -7.14
N ILE A 122 -6.63 -5.29 -8.20
CA ILE A 122 -6.17 -5.42 -9.57
C ILE A 122 -5.68 -4.05 -10.02
N TYR A 123 -4.46 -4.00 -10.56
CA TYR A 123 -3.80 -2.79 -10.99
C TYR A 123 -3.44 -2.90 -12.46
N VAL A 124 -3.92 -1.94 -13.26
CA VAL A 124 -3.55 -1.82 -14.67
C VAL A 124 -2.56 -0.67 -14.79
N SER A 125 -1.31 -0.99 -15.14
CA SER A 125 -0.24 -0.02 -15.30
C SER A 125 0.20 0.10 -16.75
N VAL A 126 0.54 1.31 -17.18
CA VAL A 126 1.21 1.52 -18.47
C VAL A 126 2.62 0.93 -18.39
N CYS A 127 2.96 0.07 -19.34
CA CYS A 127 4.26 -0.57 -19.49
C CYS A 127 4.75 -0.43 -20.94
N ASP A 128 5.99 0.02 -21.12
CA ASP A 128 6.60 0.13 -22.45
C ASP A 128 7.03 -1.27 -22.92
N ILE A 129 6.17 -1.90 -23.73
CA ILE A 129 6.34 -3.26 -24.22
C ILE A 129 7.06 -3.24 -25.58
N SER A 130 8.16 -3.98 -25.68
CA SER A 130 8.96 -4.09 -26.91
C SER A 130 8.82 -5.46 -27.57
N VAL A 131 8.22 -5.50 -28.76
CA VAL A 131 7.98 -6.74 -29.52
C VAL A 131 9.05 -7.03 -30.59
N GLU A 132 10.23 -6.42 -30.49
CA GLU A 132 11.31 -6.60 -31.48
C GLU A 132 11.81 -8.05 -31.59
N GLN A 133 11.75 -8.81 -30.49
CA GLN A 133 12.28 -10.17 -30.40
C GLN A 133 11.20 -11.23 -30.24
N PHE A 134 9.94 -10.92 -30.54
CA PHE A 134 8.81 -11.82 -30.38
C PHE A 134 9.07 -13.19 -31.07
N PRO A 135 8.78 -14.33 -30.42
CA PRO A 135 8.16 -14.52 -29.09
C PRO A 135 9.17 -14.75 -27.94
N PHE A 136 10.44 -14.35 -28.11
CA PHE A 136 11.53 -14.57 -27.13
C PHE A 136 12.03 -13.25 -26.51
N ASP A 137 11.11 -12.30 -26.36
CA ASP A 137 11.31 -10.97 -25.83
C ASP A 137 11.33 -10.95 -24.30
N VAL A 138 11.92 -9.88 -23.74
CA VAL A 138 11.98 -9.62 -22.30
C VAL A 138 11.33 -8.26 -22.05
N GLN A 139 10.35 -8.24 -21.16
CA GLN A 139 9.61 -7.03 -20.82
C GLN A 139 10.02 -6.47 -19.46
N LEU A 140 10.20 -5.15 -19.41
CA LEU A 140 10.52 -4.41 -18.18
C LEU A 140 9.41 -3.42 -17.84
N CYS A 141 8.45 -3.88 -17.05
CA CYS A 141 7.33 -3.07 -16.60
C CYS A 141 7.60 -2.45 -15.22
N THR A 142 7.20 -1.19 -15.03
CA THR A 142 7.35 -0.48 -13.76
C THR A 142 5.98 -0.08 -13.21
N MET A 143 5.73 -0.33 -11.93
CA MET A 143 4.60 0.27 -11.20
C MET A 143 5.09 1.44 -10.36
N LYS A 144 4.62 2.66 -10.64
CA LYS A 144 5.07 3.88 -9.96
C LYS A 144 4.10 4.27 -8.84
N TRP A 145 4.52 4.10 -7.60
CA TRP A 145 3.72 4.44 -6.42
C TRP A 145 4.22 5.71 -5.76
N ALA A 146 3.31 6.64 -5.47
CA ALA A 146 3.63 7.85 -4.71
C ALA A 146 2.38 8.45 -4.04
N SER A 147 2.61 9.30 -3.04
CA SER A 147 1.55 10.15 -2.48
C SER A 147 1.08 11.15 -3.53
N TRP A 148 -0.23 11.37 -3.58
CA TRP A 148 -0.82 12.32 -4.54
C TRP A 148 -0.70 13.78 -4.11
N THR A 149 -0.85 14.06 -2.82
CA THR A 149 -0.93 15.44 -2.29
C THR A 149 0.22 15.83 -1.37
N TYR A 150 0.98 14.88 -0.81
CA TYR A 150 2.13 15.17 0.04
C TYR A 150 3.44 15.07 -0.73
N ASP A 151 4.36 15.99 -0.45
CA ASP A 151 5.75 15.89 -0.89
C ASP A 151 6.60 15.04 0.08
N GLY A 152 7.86 14.80 -0.29
CA GLY A 152 8.81 14.02 0.52
C GLY A 152 9.18 14.65 1.88
N PHE A 153 8.91 15.94 2.09
CA PHE A 153 9.11 16.59 3.39
C PHE A 153 7.93 16.37 4.34
N GLN A 154 6.75 16.03 3.80
CA GLN A 154 5.54 15.77 4.57
C GLN A 154 5.26 14.28 4.74
N LEU A 155 5.54 13.46 3.72
CA LEU A 155 5.34 12.02 3.72
C LEU A 155 6.51 11.36 3.01
N ASP A 156 7.26 10.54 3.75
CA ASP A 156 8.39 9.80 3.19
C ASP A 156 8.08 8.31 3.10
N LEU A 157 8.14 7.77 1.88
CA LEU A 157 7.93 6.35 1.63
C LEU A 157 9.19 5.55 1.95
N ILE A 158 9.06 4.53 2.78
CA ILE A 158 10.12 3.60 3.12
C ILE A 158 9.78 2.26 2.49
N LYS A 159 10.72 1.68 1.75
CA LYS A 159 10.51 0.34 1.16
C LYS A 159 10.39 -0.68 2.30
N GLN A 160 9.36 -1.53 2.26
CA GLN A 160 9.26 -2.64 3.20
C GLN A 160 10.39 -3.67 3.01
N PHE A 161 10.73 -3.93 1.74
CA PHE A 161 11.77 -4.85 1.32
C PHE A 161 12.48 -4.29 0.07
N ASP A 162 13.74 -4.68 -0.17
CA ASP A 162 14.47 -4.29 -1.40
C ASP A 162 13.96 -5.08 -2.62
N GLU A 163 13.65 -6.36 -2.42
CA GLU A 163 12.96 -7.20 -3.39
C GLU A 163 11.45 -7.15 -3.14
N GLY A 164 10.66 -7.16 -4.21
CA GLY A 164 9.21 -7.26 -4.08
C GLY A 164 8.80 -8.66 -3.62
N ASP A 165 7.72 -8.74 -2.85
CA ASP A 165 7.27 -10.02 -2.29
C ASP A 165 6.56 -10.87 -3.35
N THR A 166 7.11 -12.03 -3.65
CA THR A 166 6.57 -13.01 -4.60
C THR A 166 6.24 -14.35 -3.92
N THR A 167 6.20 -14.40 -2.58
CA THR A 167 5.99 -15.63 -1.79
C THR A 167 4.71 -16.39 -2.19
N ASN A 168 3.67 -15.64 -2.59
CA ASN A 168 2.38 -16.18 -3.01
C ASN A 168 2.15 -16.04 -4.53
N TYR A 169 3.19 -15.83 -5.34
CA TYR A 169 3.05 -15.64 -6.78
C TYR A 169 2.55 -16.92 -7.47
N GLN A 170 1.50 -16.79 -8.28
CA GLN A 170 1.04 -17.83 -9.19
C GLN A 170 1.70 -17.62 -10.55
N THR A 171 2.36 -18.66 -11.06
CA THR A 171 3.02 -18.64 -12.37
C THR A 171 2.02 -18.38 -13.47
N ASN A 172 2.35 -17.45 -14.36
CA ASN A 172 1.59 -17.19 -15.57
C ASN A 172 1.93 -18.26 -16.65
N GLY A 173 0.98 -18.56 -17.54
CA GLY A 173 1.15 -19.59 -18.58
C GLY A 173 1.91 -19.12 -19.83
N GLU A 174 2.12 -17.82 -19.97
CA GLU A 174 2.70 -17.15 -21.13
C GLU A 174 4.02 -16.46 -20.79
N PHE A 175 4.11 -15.84 -19.61
CA PHE A 175 5.30 -15.10 -19.16
C PHE A 175 5.95 -15.72 -17.92
N ASP A 176 7.27 -15.79 -17.92
CA ASP A 176 8.07 -16.12 -16.74
C ASP A 176 8.44 -14.85 -15.97
N LEU A 177 8.14 -14.80 -14.68
CA LEU A 177 8.60 -13.74 -13.79
C LEU A 177 10.08 -13.96 -13.44
N VAL A 178 10.97 -13.17 -14.05
CA VAL A 178 12.42 -13.26 -13.81
C VAL A 178 12.84 -12.56 -12.50
N SER A 179 12.32 -11.35 -12.26
CA SER A 179 12.67 -10.53 -11.11
C SER A 179 11.54 -9.57 -10.74
N PHE A 180 11.39 -9.28 -9.46
CA PHE A 180 10.48 -8.24 -8.97
C PHE A 180 11.19 -7.43 -7.89
N GLU A 181 11.54 -6.17 -8.21
CA GLU A 181 12.42 -5.34 -7.38
C GLU A 181 11.76 -4.00 -7.04
N ALA A 182 12.08 -3.47 -5.86
CA ALA A 182 11.57 -2.18 -5.40
C ALA A 182 12.69 -1.13 -5.34
N ASN A 183 12.51 -0.06 -6.11
CA ASN A 183 13.41 1.10 -6.13
C ASN A 183 12.70 2.35 -5.59
N LYS A 184 13.36 3.08 -4.68
CA LYS A 184 12.89 4.38 -4.19
C LYS A 184 13.63 5.48 -4.93
N HIS A 185 12.90 6.33 -5.62
CA HIS A 185 13.43 7.55 -6.20
C HIS A 185 13.31 8.69 -5.18
N MET A 186 14.37 9.51 -5.06
CA MET A 186 14.40 10.71 -4.22
C MET A 186 13.61 11.85 -4.85
#